data_AF-A0A2A2M7B6-F1
#
_entry.id   AF-A0A2A2M7B6-F1
#
_cell.length_a   1.000
_cell.length_b   1.000
_cell.length_c   1.000
_cell.angle_alpha   90.00
_cell.angle_beta   90.00
_cell.angle_gamma   90.00
#
_symmetry.space_group_name_H-M   'P 1'
#
loop_
_entity.id
_entity.type
_entity.pdbx_description
1 polymer ?
#
loop_
_entity_poly.entity_id
_entity_poly.type
_entity_poly.pdbx_seq_one_letter_code
_entity_poly.pdbx_strand_id
1 'polypeptide(L)'
;MHWLVRLRLTWRQVVTGFPSRARLAARDALATALACLLSWILAVWLLGHEHPTFAIVSAVVCLAPGVPSHLKQARNLVIGCTFGIVMGELMWQLPDTHPLIRMCVGMFFAILFGAAIGPAPVVPIQAGVSVALVLAMGPESAGGTRLVDVLLGASVGLLFSQVLFTSNPFSDIGRSTSDFLRQLGNGMDRMLRACEVQSSKGAEAALSQLSDAQSALAALRAAVAEAQVSKRWSLRGRLHAERINIVTQRYDRHAIRVYATSLLLAESISRAMSHTHTPPPAAVMTYCQWLSDNCMELARQSTVFVLKESAPQAYMGKQPQSTIYKCDILPPEWLIVEDNAKQLEYALQVLLCSRDA
;
A
#
# COMPACT_ATOMS: atom_id res chain seq x y z
N MET A 1 17.72 -27.12 -23.95
CA MET A 1 17.61 -27.39 -22.49
C MET A 1 17.18 -26.17 -21.65
N HIS A 2 17.35 -24.91 -22.08
CA HIS A 2 16.96 -23.72 -21.32
C HIS A 2 15.43 -23.51 -21.12
N TRP A 3 14.59 -24.05 -22.00
CA TRP A 3 13.13 -23.83 -21.95
C TRP A 3 12.43 -24.62 -20.83
N LEU A 4 12.90 -25.84 -20.56
CA LEU A 4 12.39 -26.71 -19.48
C LEU A 4 12.76 -26.19 -18.07
N VAL A 5 13.87 -25.47 -17.95
CA VAL A 5 14.31 -24.85 -16.69
C VAL A 5 13.47 -23.61 -16.36
N ARG A 6 13.11 -22.78 -17.37
CA ARG A 6 12.17 -21.67 -17.17
C ARG A 6 10.80 -22.16 -16.71
N LEU A 7 10.23 -23.16 -17.39
CA LEU A 7 8.93 -23.75 -17.02
C LEU A 7 8.91 -24.33 -15.59
N ARG A 8 9.99 -25.00 -15.16
CA ARG A 8 10.09 -25.52 -13.78
C ARG A 8 10.20 -24.41 -12.72
N LEU A 9 10.81 -23.26 -13.05
CA LEU A 9 10.90 -22.11 -12.15
C LEU A 9 9.56 -21.35 -12.06
N THR A 10 8.85 -21.14 -13.17
CA THR A 10 7.49 -20.57 -13.16
C THR A 10 6.50 -21.49 -12.44
N TRP A 11 6.61 -22.81 -12.64
CA TRP A 11 5.76 -23.79 -11.96
C TRP A 11 6.00 -23.84 -10.45
N ARG A 12 7.27 -23.75 -9.99
CA ARG A 12 7.60 -23.67 -8.56
C ARG A 12 7.13 -22.34 -7.94
N GLN A 13 7.20 -21.22 -8.64
CA GLN A 13 6.67 -19.93 -8.16
C GLN A 13 5.13 -19.93 -8.05
N VAL A 14 4.43 -20.59 -8.98
CA VAL A 14 2.97 -20.76 -8.92
C VAL A 14 2.57 -21.69 -7.77
N VAL A 15 3.24 -22.82 -7.60
CA VAL A 15 2.87 -23.85 -6.60
C VAL A 15 3.26 -23.45 -5.16
N THR A 16 4.31 -22.65 -4.95
CA THR A 16 4.71 -22.20 -3.60
C THR A 16 3.99 -20.91 -3.15
N GLY A 17 3.44 -20.12 -4.08
CA GLY A 17 2.64 -18.91 -3.77
C GLY A 17 1.13 -19.15 -3.66
N PHE A 18 0.62 -20.24 -4.23
CA PHE A 18 -0.81 -20.58 -4.21
C PHE A 18 -1.38 -20.83 -2.80
N PRO A 19 -0.75 -21.62 -1.90
CA PRO A 19 -1.38 -21.97 -0.62
C PRO A 19 -1.49 -20.78 0.36
N SER A 20 -0.57 -19.80 0.30
CA SER A 20 -0.63 -18.61 1.15
C SER A 20 -1.66 -17.58 0.64
N ARG A 21 -1.70 -17.34 -0.68
CA ARG A 21 -2.72 -16.47 -1.30
C ARG A 21 -4.12 -17.06 -1.19
N ALA A 22 -4.27 -18.37 -1.35
CA ALA A 22 -5.56 -19.06 -1.21
C ALA A 22 -6.10 -19.01 0.22
N ARG A 23 -5.24 -19.13 1.25
CA ARG A 23 -5.70 -19.06 2.65
C ARG A 23 -6.19 -17.67 3.05
N LEU A 24 -5.50 -16.62 2.60
CA LEU A 24 -5.95 -15.23 2.80
C LEU A 24 -7.26 -14.97 2.03
N ALA A 25 -7.32 -15.35 0.76
CA ALA A 25 -8.53 -15.22 -0.05
C ALA A 25 -9.72 -16.01 0.52
N ALA A 26 -9.49 -17.19 1.11
CA ALA A 26 -10.53 -18.00 1.74
C ALA A 26 -11.12 -17.33 2.98
N ARG A 27 -10.28 -16.67 3.80
CA ARG A 27 -10.76 -15.90 4.96
C ARG A 27 -11.64 -14.74 4.51
N ASP A 28 -11.21 -14.01 3.48
CA ASP A 28 -11.92 -12.83 2.97
C ASP A 28 -13.24 -13.22 2.30
N ALA A 29 -13.24 -14.33 1.56
CA ALA A 29 -14.45 -14.91 0.98
C ALA A 29 -15.44 -15.36 2.06
N LEU A 30 -14.96 -16.06 3.11
CA LEU A 30 -15.81 -16.48 4.23
C LEU A 30 -16.40 -15.28 4.97
N ALA A 31 -15.60 -14.23 5.19
CA ALA A 31 -16.04 -12.97 5.78
C ALA A 31 -17.21 -12.35 5.00
N THR A 32 -17.03 -12.28 3.69
CA THR A 32 -18.00 -11.68 2.77
C THR A 32 -19.28 -12.51 2.75
N ALA A 33 -19.17 -13.84 2.70
CA ALA A 33 -20.32 -14.74 2.76
C ALA A 33 -21.13 -14.58 4.06
N LEU A 34 -20.44 -14.48 5.21
CA LEU A 34 -21.08 -14.23 6.50
C LEU A 34 -21.71 -12.84 6.57
N ALA A 35 -21.08 -11.82 5.99
CA ALA A 35 -21.65 -10.47 5.90
C ALA A 35 -22.93 -10.47 5.05
N CYS A 36 -22.94 -11.15 3.91
CA CYS A 36 -24.14 -11.31 3.07
C CYS A 36 -25.27 -12.02 3.80
N LEU A 37 -24.96 -13.11 4.50
CA LEU A 37 -25.91 -13.84 5.32
C LEU A 37 -26.51 -12.93 6.39
N LEU A 38 -25.67 -12.17 7.10
CA LEU A 38 -26.15 -11.26 8.14
C LEU A 38 -26.99 -10.13 7.57
N SER A 39 -26.59 -9.53 6.44
CA SER A 39 -27.36 -8.48 5.75
C SER A 39 -28.76 -8.97 5.38
N TRP A 40 -28.86 -10.18 4.84
CA TRP A 40 -30.16 -10.77 4.49
C TRP A 40 -31.02 -10.99 5.74
N ILE A 41 -30.47 -11.64 6.77
CA ILE A 41 -31.19 -11.91 8.02
C ILE A 41 -31.69 -10.60 8.63
N LEU A 42 -30.85 -9.57 8.71
CA LEU A 42 -31.22 -8.27 9.26
C LEU A 42 -32.28 -7.57 8.42
N ALA A 43 -32.21 -7.64 7.09
CA ALA A 43 -33.22 -7.03 6.23
C ALA A 43 -34.60 -7.70 6.40
N VAL A 44 -34.63 -9.04 6.46
CA VAL A 44 -35.87 -9.80 6.68
C VAL A 44 -36.43 -9.52 8.07
N TRP A 45 -35.61 -9.65 9.12
CA TRP A 45 -36.08 -9.56 10.51
C TRP A 45 -36.39 -8.13 10.97
N LEU A 46 -35.57 -7.16 10.58
CA LEU A 46 -35.68 -5.78 11.08
C LEU A 46 -36.57 -4.91 10.19
N LEU A 47 -36.58 -5.17 8.88
CA LEU A 47 -37.29 -4.35 7.89
C LEU A 47 -38.50 -5.08 7.27
N GLY A 48 -38.64 -6.38 7.48
CA GLY A 48 -39.74 -7.17 6.93
C GLY A 48 -39.68 -7.36 5.42
N HIS A 49 -38.50 -7.18 4.80
CA HIS A 49 -38.34 -7.31 3.35
C HIS A 49 -38.27 -8.78 2.94
N GLU A 50 -39.11 -9.22 1.99
CA GLU A 50 -39.15 -10.63 1.55
C GLU A 50 -37.92 -11.04 0.72
N HIS A 51 -37.42 -10.15 -0.14
CA HIS A 51 -36.33 -10.43 -1.07
C HIS A 51 -35.25 -9.31 -1.10
N PRO A 52 -34.44 -9.15 -0.04
CA PRO A 52 -33.49 -8.05 0.11
C PRO A 52 -32.17 -8.26 -0.67
N THR A 53 -32.27 -8.44 -1.99
CA THR A 53 -31.12 -8.69 -2.88
C THR A 53 -30.10 -7.55 -2.85
N PHE A 54 -30.57 -6.30 -2.74
CA PHE A 54 -29.69 -5.13 -2.65
C PHE A 54 -28.81 -5.13 -1.40
N ALA A 55 -29.29 -5.68 -0.27
CA ALA A 55 -28.52 -5.77 0.96
C ALA A 55 -27.36 -6.76 0.82
N ILE A 56 -27.59 -7.90 0.14
CA ILE A 56 -26.54 -8.87 -0.18
C ILE A 56 -25.50 -8.26 -1.12
N VAL A 57 -25.93 -7.72 -2.26
CA VAL A 57 -25.03 -7.15 -3.29
C VAL A 57 -24.19 -6.05 -2.68
N SER A 58 -24.79 -5.19 -1.84
CA SER A 58 -24.08 -4.09 -1.21
C SER A 58 -23.02 -4.58 -0.23
N ALA A 59 -23.30 -5.62 0.56
CA ALA A 59 -22.31 -6.22 1.46
C ALA A 59 -21.13 -6.84 0.68
N VAL A 60 -21.39 -7.56 -0.42
CA VAL A 60 -20.33 -8.12 -1.28
C VAL A 60 -19.44 -7.02 -1.84
N VAL A 61 -20.05 -6.00 -2.45
CA VAL A 61 -19.31 -4.96 -3.16
C VAL A 61 -18.53 -4.06 -2.19
N CYS A 62 -19.07 -3.84 -0.99
CA CYS A 62 -18.34 -3.19 0.10
C CYS A 62 -17.10 -3.95 0.52
N LEU A 63 -17.17 -5.28 0.64
CA LEU A 63 -16.08 -6.15 1.09
C LEU A 63 -15.20 -6.70 -0.04
N ALA A 64 -15.38 -6.20 -1.26
CA ALA A 64 -14.62 -6.68 -2.41
C ALA A 64 -13.09 -6.63 -2.14
N PRO A 65 -12.34 -7.70 -2.47
CA PRO A 65 -10.92 -7.76 -2.20
C PRO A 65 -10.14 -6.77 -3.08
N GLY A 66 -8.99 -6.29 -2.58
CA GLY A 66 -8.12 -5.36 -3.31
C GLY A 66 -8.59 -3.90 -3.32
N VAL A 67 -9.60 -3.56 -2.53
CA VAL A 67 -10.11 -2.19 -2.38
C VAL A 67 -9.27 -1.42 -1.34
N PRO A 68 -8.67 -0.26 -1.68
CA PRO A 68 -7.82 0.50 -0.76
C PRO A 68 -8.56 1.08 0.45
N SER A 69 -9.87 1.25 0.36
CA SER A 69 -10.68 1.75 1.46
C SER A 69 -12.12 1.28 1.29
N HIS A 70 -12.53 0.32 2.12
CA HIS A 70 -13.91 -0.16 2.16
C HIS A 70 -14.91 0.94 2.49
N LEU A 71 -14.51 2.00 3.22
CA LEU A 71 -15.36 3.16 3.48
C LEU A 71 -15.61 4.01 2.23
N LYS A 72 -14.56 4.35 1.47
CA LYS A 72 -14.72 5.07 0.20
C LYS A 72 -15.52 4.24 -0.79
N GLN A 73 -15.27 2.93 -0.83
CA GLN A 73 -16.00 1.98 -1.65
C GLN A 73 -17.48 1.93 -1.29
N ALA A 74 -17.82 1.81 0.00
CA ALA A 74 -19.20 1.82 0.47
C ALA A 74 -19.92 3.10 0.09
N ARG A 75 -19.29 4.27 0.30
CA ARG A 75 -19.87 5.56 -0.11
C ARG A 75 -20.14 5.60 -1.62
N ASN A 76 -19.14 5.22 -2.42
CA ASN A 76 -19.24 5.26 -3.88
C ASN A 76 -20.28 4.24 -4.40
N LEU A 77 -20.37 3.05 -3.78
CA LEU A 77 -21.41 2.06 -4.01
C LEU A 77 -22.80 2.66 -3.74
N VAL A 78 -23.02 3.26 -2.56
CA VAL A 78 -24.31 3.87 -2.20
C VAL A 78 -24.71 4.93 -3.20
N ILE A 79 -23.78 5.79 -3.63
CA ILE A 79 -24.02 6.79 -4.68
C ILE A 79 -24.45 6.12 -5.98
N GLY A 80 -23.68 5.14 -6.47
CA GLY A 80 -24.00 4.41 -7.70
C GLY A 80 -25.36 3.73 -7.64
N CYS A 81 -25.65 2.99 -6.57
CA CYS A 81 -26.94 2.36 -6.35
C CYS A 81 -28.09 3.37 -6.30
N THR A 82 -27.91 4.52 -5.65
CA THR A 82 -28.94 5.57 -5.60
C THR A 82 -29.31 6.04 -7.00
N PHE A 83 -28.31 6.36 -7.84
CA PHE A 83 -28.55 6.76 -9.22
C PHE A 83 -29.22 5.67 -10.04
N GLY A 84 -28.77 4.43 -9.91
CA GLY A 84 -29.33 3.31 -10.65
C GLY A 84 -30.75 2.95 -10.21
N ILE A 85 -31.07 3.04 -8.92
CA ILE A 85 -32.42 2.82 -8.41
C ILE A 85 -33.36 3.92 -8.94
N VAL A 86 -32.98 5.19 -8.79
CA VAL A 86 -33.77 6.33 -9.30
C VAL A 86 -33.99 6.20 -10.81
N MET A 87 -32.95 5.86 -11.58
CA MET A 87 -33.08 5.66 -13.02
C MET A 87 -33.99 4.47 -13.35
N GLY A 88 -33.86 3.35 -12.62
CA GLY A 88 -34.73 2.19 -12.80
C GLY A 88 -36.21 2.50 -12.54
N GLU A 89 -36.50 3.27 -11.50
CA GLU A 89 -37.86 3.77 -11.20
C GLU A 89 -38.39 4.71 -12.29
N LEU A 90 -37.54 5.61 -12.81
CA LEU A 90 -37.93 6.48 -13.94
C LEU A 90 -38.24 5.68 -15.20
N MET A 91 -37.49 4.60 -15.46
CA MET A 91 -37.74 3.74 -16.61
C MET A 91 -39.11 3.05 -16.54
N TRP A 92 -39.64 2.76 -15.35
CA TRP A 92 -41.00 2.21 -15.20
C TRP A 92 -42.11 3.15 -15.67
N GLN A 93 -41.85 4.46 -15.78
CA GLN A 93 -42.81 5.43 -16.33
C GLN A 93 -42.92 5.34 -17.86
N LEU A 94 -41.98 4.64 -18.52
CA LEU A 94 -42.00 4.43 -19.97
C LEU A 94 -42.89 3.23 -20.34
N PRO A 95 -43.52 3.26 -21.53
CA PRO A 95 -44.32 2.14 -22.02
C PRO A 95 -43.53 0.82 -22.07
N ASP A 96 -44.18 -0.29 -21.73
CA ASP A 96 -43.58 -1.62 -21.66
C ASP A 96 -43.42 -2.32 -23.03
N THR A 97 -43.49 -1.56 -24.13
CA THR A 97 -43.45 -2.10 -25.50
C THR A 97 -42.17 -2.85 -25.83
N HIS A 98 -41.03 -2.41 -25.27
CA HIS A 98 -39.71 -3.02 -25.51
C HIS A 98 -38.87 -3.07 -24.22
N PRO A 99 -39.03 -4.11 -23.37
CA PRO A 99 -38.38 -4.16 -22.06
C PRO A 99 -36.85 -4.17 -22.12
N LEU A 100 -36.27 -4.85 -23.13
CA LEU A 100 -34.83 -4.87 -23.35
C LEU A 100 -34.28 -3.49 -23.76
N ILE A 101 -35.00 -2.76 -24.62
CA ILE A 101 -34.58 -1.42 -25.05
C ILE A 101 -34.66 -0.47 -23.86
N ARG A 102 -35.74 -0.53 -23.07
CA ARG A 102 -35.88 0.25 -21.83
C ARG A 102 -34.71 -0.01 -20.88
N MET A 103 -34.35 -1.28 -20.67
CA MET A 103 -33.21 -1.67 -19.83
C MET A 103 -31.89 -1.12 -20.38
N CYS A 104 -31.61 -1.31 -21.66
CA CYS A 104 -30.39 -0.80 -22.31
C CYS A 104 -30.27 0.72 -22.19
N VAL A 105 -31.35 1.45 -22.45
CA VAL A 105 -31.40 2.92 -22.36
C VAL A 105 -31.20 3.38 -20.92
N GLY A 106 -31.91 2.79 -19.96
CA GLY A 106 -31.76 3.11 -18.54
C GLY A 106 -30.35 2.84 -18.03
N MET A 107 -29.76 1.69 -18.38
CA MET A 107 -28.38 1.34 -18.01
C MET A 107 -27.38 2.31 -18.64
N PHE A 108 -27.55 2.66 -19.93
CA PHE A 108 -26.69 3.61 -20.61
C PHE A 108 -26.64 4.95 -19.87
N PHE A 109 -27.79 5.53 -19.54
CA PHE A 109 -27.84 6.80 -18.83
C PHE A 109 -27.31 6.68 -17.39
N ALA A 110 -27.66 5.63 -16.67
CA ALA A 110 -27.17 5.41 -15.31
C ALA A 110 -25.64 5.27 -15.25
N ILE A 111 -25.05 4.52 -16.19
CA ILE A 111 -23.60 4.35 -16.31
C ILE A 111 -22.94 5.68 -16.71
N LEU A 112 -23.51 6.40 -17.68
CA LEU A 112 -22.99 7.69 -18.15
C LEU A 112 -22.94 8.72 -17.01
N PHE A 113 -24.05 8.87 -16.27
CA PHE A 113 -24.09 9.77 -15.11
C PHE A 113 -23.19 9.29 -13.98
N GLY A 114 -23.15 7.98 -13.70
CA GLY A 114 -22.25 7.41 -12.70
C GLY A 114 -20.77 7.68 -13.00
N ALA A 115 -20.38 7.61 -14.28
CA ALA A 115 -19.01 7.87 -14.73
C ALA A 115 -18.64 9.36 -14.63
N ALA A 116 -19.61 10.27 -14.75
CA ALA A 116 -19.38 11.70 -14.66
C ALA A 116 -19.04 12.19 -13.23
N ILE A 117 -19.40 11.42 -12.18
CA ILE A 117 -19.23 11.83 -10.78
C ILE A 117 -17.78 11.71 -10.30
N GLY A 118 -16.99 10.80 -10.86
CA GLY A 118 -15.59 10.68 -10.47
C GLY A 118 -14.88 9.41 -10.95
N PRO A 119 -13.60 9.24 -10.60
CA PRO A 119 -12.74 8.20 -11.15
C PRO A 119 -12.99 6.81 -10.56
N ALA A 120 -13.91 6.67 -9.60
CA ALA A 120 -14.12 5.41 -8.89
C ALA A 120 -14.97 4.45 -9.75
N PRO A 121 -14.43 3.30 -10.20
CA PRO A 121 -15.13 2.42 -11.15
C PRO A 121 -16.43 1.82 -10.58
N VAL A 122 -16.53 1.70 -9.25
CA VAL A 122 -17.72 1.14 -8.59
C VAL A 122 -18.99 1.96 -8.84
N VAL A 123 -18.89 3.28 -8.99
CA VAL A 123 -20.06 4.16 -9.16
C VAL A 123 -20.83 3.84 -10.45
N PRO A 124 -20.22 3.91 -11.66
CA PRO A 124 -20.92 3.57 -12.90
C PRO A 124 -21.34 2.10 -12.96
N ILE A 125 -20.52 1.17 -12.45
CA ILE A 125 -20.86 -0.26 -12.42
C ILE A 125 -22.15 -0.48 -11.62
N GLN A 126 -22.23 0.08 -10.41
CA GLN A 126 -23.39 -0.11 -9.54
C GLN A 126 -24.63 0.65 -10.01
N ALA A 127 -24.46 1.80 -10.66
CA ALA A 127 -25.57 2.48 -11.31
C ALA A 127 -26.21 1.59 -12.40
N GLY A 128 -25.42 1.01 -13.29
CA GLY A 128 -25.92 0.09 -14.32
C GLY A 128 -26.54 -1.19 -13.76
N VAL A 129 -25.85 -1.85 -12.81
CA VAL A 129 -26.35 -3.08 -12.17
C VAL A 129 -27.66 -2.83 -11.42
N SER A 130 -27.80 -1.69 -10.75
CA SER A 130 -29.01 -1.37 -9.99
C SER A 130 -30.21 -1.12 -10.91
N VAL A 131 -30.03 -0.49 -12.08
CA VAL A 131 -31.11 -0.39 -13.09
C VAL A 131 -31.55 -1.78 -13.54
N ALA A 132 -30.60 -2.66 -13.86
CA ALA A 132 -30.91 -4.02 -14.29
C ALA A 132 -31.68 -4.79 -13.21
N LEU A 133 -31.26 -4.70 -11.95
CA LEU A 133 -31.95 -5.34 -10.83
C LEU A 133 -33.36 -4.77 -10.60
N VAL A 134 -33.52 -3.43 -10.63
CA VAL A 134 -34.84 -2.79 -10.45
C VAL A 134 -35.83 -3.22 -11.54
N LEU A 135 -35.38 -3.26 -12.79
CA LEU A 135 -36.24 -3.66 -13.91
C LEU A 135 -36.52 -5.17 -13.92
N ALA A 136 -35.55 -5.99 -13.51
CA ALA A 136 -35.72 -7.45 -13.46
C ALA A 136 -36.62 -7.91 -12.31
N MET A 137 -36.60 -7.22 -11.17
CA MET A 137 -37.38 -7.60 -9.99
C MET A 137 -38.81 -7.05 -9.99
N GLY A 138 -39.19 -6.22 -10.97
CA GLY A 138 -40.53 -5.65 -11.08
C GLY A 138 -40.79 -4.46 -10.15
N PRO A 139 -41.95 -3.81 -10.24
CA PRO A 139 -42.28 -2.62 -9.46
C PRO A 139 -42.75 -2.91 -8.02
N GLU A 140 -42.90 -4.18 -7.63
CA GLU A 140 -43.56 -4.56 -6.35
C GLU A 140 -42.82 -4.09 -5.10
N SER A 141 -41.50 -3.90 -5.18
CA SER A 141 -40.73 -3.25 -4.11
C SER A 141 -40.47 -1.79 -4.47
N ALA A 142 -40.97 -0.85 -3.67
CA ALA A 142 -40.74 0.58 -3.86
C ALA A 142 -39.23 0.91 -3.84
N GLY A 143 -38.76 1.83 -4.69
CA GLY A 143 -37.34 2.23 -4.74
C GLY A 143 -36.75 2.66 -3.39
N GLY A 144 -37.58 3.17 -2.47
CA GLY A 144 -37.18 3.48 -1.09
C GLY A 144 -36.73 2.26 -0.29
N THR A 145 -37.42 1.12 -0.38
CA THR A 145 -37.04 -0.10 0.36
C THR A 145 -35.70 -0.65 -0.14
N ARG A 146 -35.48 -0.60 -1.46
CA ARG A 146 -34.20 -0.97 -2.10
C ARG A 146 -33.05 -0.10 -1.61
N LEU A 147 -33.28 1.21 -1.45
CA LEU A 147 -32.24 2.11 -0.95
C LEU A 147 -31.90 1.82 0.52
N VAL A 148 -32.89 1.50 1.34
CA VAL A 148 -32.67 1.07 2.73
C VAL A 148 -31.86 -0.24 2.76
N ASP A 149 -32.16 -1.20 1.88
CA ASP A 149 -31.39 -2.43 1.74
C ASP A 149 -29.92 -2.16 1.38
N VAL A 150 -29.68 -1.23 0.44
CA VAL A 150 -28.31 -0.82 0.06
C VAL A 150 -27.56 -0.27 1.28
N LEU A 151 -28.20 0.62 2.05
CA LEU A 151 -27.60 1.22 3.24
C LEU A 151 -27.32 0.18 4.33
N LEU A 152 -28.25 -0.75 4.55
CA LEU A 152 -28.08 -1.84 5.51
C LEU A 152 -26.92 -2.74 5.11
N GLY A 153 -26.90 -3.21 3.85
CA GLY A 153 -25.83 -4.06 3.32
C GLY A 153 -24.48 -3.37 3.35
N ALA A 154 -24.42 -2.09 3.01
CA ALA A 154 -23.20 -1.30 3.11
C ALA A 154 -22.73 -1.16 4.56
N SER A 155 -23.65 -0.95 5.50
CA SER A 155 -23.35 -0.85 6.93
C SER A 155 -22.80 -2.16 7.50
N VAL A 156 -23.43 -3.29 7.17
CA VAL A 156 -22.96 -4.64 7.57
C VAL A 156 -21.59 -4.93 6.96
N GLY A 157 -21.41 -4.63 5.67
CA GLY A 157 -20.12 -4.76 5.00
C GLY A 157 -19.02 -3.94 5.68
N LEU A 158 -19.33 -2.70 6.09
CA LEU A 158 -18.41 -1.86 6.86
C LEU A 158 -18.13 -2.43 8.25
N LEU A 159 -19.13 -2.95 8.96
CA LEU A 159 -18.92 -3.59 10.27
C LEU A 159 -17.95 -4.77 10.16
N PHE A 160 -18.15 -5.65 9.18
CA PHE A 160 -17.24 -6.76 8.90
C PHE A 160 -15.86 -6.27 8.45
N SER A 161 -15.79 -5.20 7.68
CA SER A 161 -14.51 -4.56 7.33
C SER A 161 -13.76 -4.11 8.58
N GLN A 162 -14.45 -3.50 9.54
CA GLN A 162 -13.82 -3.07 10.80
C GLN A 162 -13.36 -4.25 11.67
N VAL A 163 -14.17 -5.32 11.76
CA VAL A 163 -13.87 -6.47 12.62
C VAL A 163 -12.82 -7.39 11.99
N LEU A 164 -12.93 -7.69 10.69
CA LEU A 164 -12.10 -8.69 10.00
C LEU A 164 -10.91 -8.10 9.24
N PHE A 165 -11.08 -6.91 8.64
CA PHE A 165 -10.14 -6.27 7.73
C PHE A 165 -9.46 -5.03 8.31
N THR A 166 -9.45 -4.85 9.64
CA THR A 166 -8.42 -3.97 10.20
C THR A 166 -7.07 -4.66 9.98
N SER A 167 -6.49 -4.47 8.78
CA SER A 167 -5.07 -4.66 8.51
C SER A 167 -4.31 -4.01 9.65
N ASN A 168 -3.33 -4.73 10.18
CA ASN A 168 -2.50 -4.16 11.22
C ASN A 168 -1.71 -3.03 10.55
N PRO A 169 -2.03 -1.73 10.80
CA PRO A 169 -1.38 -0.63 10.09
C PRO A 169 0.14 -0.64 10.34
N PHE A 170 0.55 -1.21 11.47
CA PHE A 170 1.95 -1.45 11.75
C PHE A 170 2.56 -2.46 10.77
N SER A 171 1.93 -3.62 10.49
CA SER A 171 2.53 -4.59 9.56
C SER A 171 2.76 -4.04 8.16
N ASP A 172 1.85 -3.19 7.68
CA ASP A 172 1.93 -2.61 6.34
C ASP A 172 3.04 -1.56 6.26
N ILE A 173 3.13 -0.66 7.25
CA ILE A 173 4.18 0.37 7.32
C ILE A 173 5.58 -0.24 7.27
N GLY A 174 5.86 -1.28 8.06
CA GLY A 174 7.23 -1.82 8.05
C GLY A 174 7.49 -2.93 7.05
N ARG A 175 6.48 -3.52 6.41
CA ARG A 175 6.72 -4.18 5.11
C ARG A 175 7.24 -3.15 4.11
N SER A 176 6.56 -2.02 3.96
CA SER A 176 7.01 -0.95 3.06
C SER A 176 8.35 -0.34 3.48
N THR A 177 8.61 -0.21 4.78
CA THR A 177 9.91 0.28 5.30
C THR A 177 11.03 -0.72 5.02
N SER A 178 10.79 -2.01 5.25
CA SER A 178 11.75 -3.08 4.92
C SER A 178 12.09 -3.06 3.44
N ASP A 179 11.08 -2.96 2.57
CA ASP A 179 11.29 -2.92 1.13
C ASP A 179 12.07 -1.67 0.71
N PHE A 180 11.76 -0.50 1.29
CA PHE A 180 12.49 0.74 1.07
C PHE A 180 13.97 0.64 1.48
N LEU A 181 14.25 0.21 2.72
CA LEU A 181 15.62 0.06 3.23
C LEU A 181 16.42 -1.00 2.47
N ARG A 182 15.77 -2.08 2.03
CA ARG A 182 16.39 -3.11 1.19
C ARG A 182 16.77 -2.58 -0.18
N GLN A 183 15.94 -1.72 -0.80
CA GLN A 183 16.30 -1.11 -2.07
C GLN A 183 17.48 -0.14 -1.92
N LEU A 184 17.51 0.65 -0.85
CA LEU A 184 18.66 1.51 -0.55
C LEU A 184 19.95 0.73 -0.32
N GLY A 185 19.91 -0.29 0.55
CA GLY A 185 21.08 -1.15 0.82
C GLY A 185 21.60 -1.85 -0.43
N ASN A 186 20.71 -2.44 -1.25
CA ASN A 186 21.10 -3.07 -2.50
C ASN A 186 21.70 -2.06 -3.51
N GLY A 187 21.16 -0.85 -3.61
CA GLY A 187 21.68 0.19 -4.49
C GLY A 187 23.06 0.68 -4.05
N MET A 188 23.24 0.89 -2.74
CA MET A 188 24.53 1.26 -2.15
C MET A 188 25.58 0.15 -2.31
N ASP A 189 25.24 -1.12 -2.03
CA ASP A 189 26.17 -2.25 -2.23
C ASP A 189 26.65 -2.35 -3.68
N ARG A 190 25.75 -2.14 -4.66
CA ARG A 190 26.15 -2.12 -6.07
C ARG A 190 27.02 -0.92 -6.43
N MET A 191 26.76 0.25 -5.85
CA MET A 191 27.62 1.42 -6.04
C MET A 191 29.03 1.16 -5.50
N LEU A 192 29.13 0.55 -4.32
CA LEU A 192 30.42 0.20 -3.70
C LEU A 192 31.18 -0.85 -4.52
N ARG A 193 30.51 -1.90 -5.00
CA ARG A 193 31.13 -2.87 -5.93
C ARG A 193 31.60 -2.23 -7.22
N ALA A 194 30.81 -1.32 -7.80
CA ALA A 194 31.21 -0.58 -9.00
C ALA A 194 32.46 0.28 -8.74
N CYS A 195 32.58 0.84 -7.53
CA CYS A 195 33.73 1.58 -7.06
C CYS A 195 34.99 0.71 -6.96
N GLU A 196 34.87 -0.50 -6.38
CA GLU A 196 35.98 -1.45 -6.26
C GLU A 196 36.57 -1.86 -7.63
N VAL A 197 35.70 -2.08 -8.63
CA VAL A 197 36.13 -2.45 -9.99
C VAL A 197 36.37 -1.23 -10.90
N GLN A 198 36.29 -0.01 -10.35
CA GLN A 198 36.45 1.26 -11.08
C GLN A 198 35.59 1.39 -12.35
N SER A 199 34.36 0.89 -12.31
CA SER A 199 33.46 0.90 -13.47
C SER A 199 32.49 2.08 -13.43
N SER A 200 32.73 3.11 -14.24
CA SER A 200 31.82 4.27 -14.37
C SER A 200 30.42 3.84 -14.85
N LYS A 201 30.35 2.92 -15.82
CA LYS A 201 29.07 2.34 -16.28
C LYS A 201 28.35 1.57 -15.17
N GLY A 202 29.10 0.87 -14.32
CA GLY A 202 28.55 0.20 -13.14
C GLY A 202 28.00 1.18 -12.12
N ALA A 203 28.70 2.30 -11.89
CA ALA A 203 28.27 3.36 -10.98
C ALA A 203 26.99 4.05 -11.47
N GLU A 204 26.91 4.38 -12.76
CA GLU A 204 25.68 4.93 -13.38
C GLU A 204 24.49 3.97 -13.24
N ALA A 205 24.70 2.68 -13.50
CA ALA A 205 23.66 1.66 -13.34
C ALA A 205 23.20 1.51 -11.88
N ALA A 206 24.12 1.58 -10.92
CA ALA A 206 23.81 1.54 -9.50
C ALA A 206 23.04 2.79 -9.05
N LEU A 207 23.42 3.99 -9.54
CA LEU A 207 22.71 5.23 -9.25
C LEU A 207 21.28 5.21 -9.81
N SER A 208 21.11 4.73 -11.05
CA SER A 208 19.79 4.53 -11.65
C SER A 208 18.91 3.60 -10.81
N GLN A 209 19.45 2.46 -10.38
CA GLN A 209 18.69 1.55 -9.51
C GLN A 209 18.37 2.17 -8.14
N LEU A 210 19.29 2.96 -7.56
CA LEU A 210 19.01 3.66 -6.31
C LEU A 210 17.88 4.68 -6.47
N SER A 211 17.77 5.31 -7.65
CA SER A 211 16.65 6.22 -7.97
C SER A 211 15.30 5.50 -8.08
N ASP A 212 15.27 4.22 -8.47
CA ASP A 212 14.04 3.42 -8.47
C ASP A 212 13.44 3.23 -7.06
N ALA A 213 14.25 3.40 -6.00
CA ALA A 213 13.78 3.37 -4.61
C ALA A 213 12.76 4.46 -4.28
N GLN A 214 12.58 5.47 -5.15
CA GLN A 214 11.47 6.42 -5.07
C GLN A 214 10.11 5.73 -5.06
N SER A 215 9.94 4.62 -5.80
CA SER A 215 8.70 3.85 -5.84
C SER A 215 8.39 3.20 -4.48
N ALA A 216 9.41 2.64 -3.82
CA ALA A 216 9.29 2.09 -2.48
C ALA A 216 9.01 3.18 -1.43
N LEU A 217 9.62 4.35 -1.57
CA LEU A 217 9.32 5.51 -0.73
C LEU A 217 7.86 5.95 -0.90
N ALA A 218 7.34 6.01 -2.14
CA ALA A 218 5.95 6.34 -2.40
C ALA A 218 4.99 5.31 -1.78
N ALA A 219 5.31 4.01 -1.87
CA ALA A 219 4.53 2.95 -1.24
C ALA A 219 4.54 3.07 0.31
N LEU A 220 5.69 3.38 0.91
CA LEU A 220 5.80 3.65 2.34
C LEU A 220 4.92 4.84 2.77
N ARG A 221 4.95 5.94 2.01
CA ARG A 221 4.11 7.11 2.29
C ARG A 221 2.63 6.80 2.15
N ALA A 222 2.24 5.98 1.17
CA ALA A 222 0.87 5.52 1.01
C ALA A 222 0.41 4.68 2.22
N ALA A 223 1.23 3.72 2.68
CA ALA A 223 0.94 2.90 3.86
C ALA A 223 0.81 3.77 5.13
N VAL A 224 1.66 4.78 5.29
CA VAL A 224 1.62 5.73 6.41
C VAL A 224 0.35 6.60 6.35
N ALA A 225 -0.04 7.09 5.17
CA ALA A 225 -1.27 7.86 4.98
C ALA A 225 -2.52 7.00 5.25
N GLU A 226 -2.51 5.74 4.83
CA GLU A 226 -3.59 4.80 5.08
C GLU A 226 -3.75 4.49 6.58
N ALA A 227 -2.64 4.33 7.30
CA ALA A 227 -2.65 4.20 8.76
C ALA A 227 -3.28 5.42 9.46
N GLN A 228 -3.02 6.64 8.98
CA GLN A 228 -3.64 7.88 9.48
C GLN A 228 -5.14 7.94 9.22
N VAL A 229 -5.59 7.48 8.05
CA VAL A 229 -7.03 7.39 7.76
C VAL A 229 -7.69 6.34 8.65
N SER A 230 -7.02 5.20 8.88
CA SER A 230 -7.51 4.13 9.76
C SER A 230 -7.73 4.61 11.20
N LYS A 231 -6.92 5.56 11.69
CA LYS A 231 -7.10 6.21 13.01
C LYS A 231 -8.51 6.77 13.24
N ARG A 232 -9.13 7.36 12.20
CA ARG A 232 -10.45 8.00 12.30
C ARG A 232 -11.60 7.01 12.14
N TRP A 233 -11.39 5.97 11.34
CA TRP A 233 -12.48 5.15 10.82
C TRP A 233 -12.48 3.70 11.30
N SER A 234 -11.41 3.24 11.98
CA SER A 234 -11.37 1.90 12.57
C SER A 234 -11.33 1.89 14.10
N LEU A 235 -12.03 0.93 14.70
CA LEU A 235 -12.05 0.72 16.16
C LEU A 235 -10.63 0.48 16.71
N ARG A 236 -9.84 -0.37 16.04
CA ARG A 236 -8.44 -0.62 16.40
C ARG A 236 -7.54 0.60 16.17
N GLY A 237 -7.79 1.39 15.12
CA GLY A 237 -7.08 2.64 14.83
C GLY A 237 -7.36 3.71 15.86
N ARG A 238 -8.60 3.81 16.36
CA ARG A 238 -8.97 4.70 17.47
C ARG A 238 -8.30 4.30 18.79
N LEU A 239 -8.23 3.00 19.08
CA LEU A 239 -7.56 2.48 20.28
C LEU A 239 -6.03 2.68 20.27
N HIS A 240 -5.40 2.71 19.09
CA HIS A 240 -3.95 2.90 18.93
C HIS A 240 -3.59 4.26 18.32
N ALA A 241 -4.49 5.24 18.41
CA ALA A 241 -4.42 6.53 17.75
C ALA A 241 -3.15 7.33 18.09
N GLU A 242 -2.73 7.29 19.34
CA GLU A 242 -1.51 7.95 19.82
C GLU A 242 -0.25 7.29 19.26
N ARG A 243 -0.21 5.95 19.22
CA ARG A 243 0.91 5.18 18.67
C ARG A 243 1.06 5.38 17.17
N ILE A 244 -0.05 5.41 16.42
CA ILE A 244 -0.05 5.68 14.98
C ILE A 244 0.50 7.09 14.71
N ASN A 245 0.12 8.09 15.51
CA ASN A 245 0.64 9.45 15.36
C ASN A 245 2.16 9.54 15.47
N ILE A 246 2.73 8.92 16.52
CA ILE A 246 4.19 8.92 16.75
C ILE A 246 4.92 8.27 15.56
N VAL A 247 4.39 7.16 15.04
CA VAL A 247 4.98 6.43 13.91
C VAL A 247 4.85 7.22 12.61
N THR A 248 3.66 7.73 12.28
CA THR A 248 3.43 8.47 11.02
C THR A 248 4.27 9.75 10.95
N GLN A 249 4.32 10.54 12.02
CA GLN A 249 5.07 11.80 12.04
C GLN A 249 6.57 11.56 11.85
N ARG A 250 7.08 10.41 12.29
CA ARG A 250 8.48 9.99 12.10
C ARG A 250 8.79 9.67 10.63
N TYR A 251 7.95 8.89 9.97
CA TYR A 251 8.27 8.42 8.62
C TYR A 251 8.15 9.49 7.53
N ASP A 252 7.15 10.37 7.59
CA ASP A 252 6.88 11.30 6.48
C ASP A 252 8.04 12.29 6.24
N ARG A 253 8.72 12.74 7.31
CA ARG A 253 9.86 13.67 7.20
C ARG A 253 11.20 12.95 7.04
N HIS A 254 11.41 11.84 7.75
CA HIS A 254 12.74 11.22 7.82
C HIS A 254 13.02 10.24 6.69
N ALA A 255 12.01 9.55 6.14
CA ALA A 255 12.21 8.64 5.00
C ALA A 255 12.64 9.40 3.73
N ILE A 256 12.09 10.60 3.51
CA ILE A 256 12.51 11.49 2.41
C ILE A 256 13.98 11.90 2.59
N ARG A 257 14.36 12.27 3.82
CA ARG A 257 15.74 12.67 4.11
C ARG A 257 16.72 11.52 3.87
N VAL A 258 16.41 10.31 4.35
CA VAL A 258 17.23 9.11 4.12
C VAL A 258 17.39 8.84 2.62
N TYR A 259 16.30 8.87 1.85
CA TYR A 259 16.36 8.70 0.39
C TYR A 259 17.26 9.76 -0.27
N ALA A 260 17.07 11.04 0.07
CA ALA A 260 17.86 12.13 -0.50
C ALA A 260 19.35 12.00 -0.16
N THR A 261 19.70 11.70 1.10
CA THR A 261 21.10 11.53 1.51
C THR A 261 21.75 10.30 0.90
N SER A 262 21.01 9.20 0.70
CA SER A 262 21.52 8.02 -0.02
C SER A 262 21.86 8.36 -1.48
N LEU A 263 21.00 9.15 -2.15
CA LEU A 263 21.21 9.54 -3.54
C LEU A 263 22.40 10.51 -3.67
N LEU A 264 22.51 11.50 -2.78
CA LEU A 264 23.67 12.40 -2.71
C LEU A 264 24.97 11.65 -2.45
N LEU A 265 24.96 10.66 -1.54
CA LEU A 265 26.11 9.81 -1.29
C LEU A 265 26.52 9.04 -2.54
N ALA A 266 25.57 8.35 -3.19
CA ALA A 266 25.84 7.59 -4.40
C ALA A 266 26.34 8.48 -5.55
N GLU A 267 25.77 9.67 -5.72
CA GLU A 267 26.21 10.63 -6.72
C GLU A 267 27.63 11.16 -6.42
N SER A 268 27.94 11.45 -5.15
CA SER A 268 29.29 11.87 -4.76
C SER A 268 30.33 10.77 -4.98
N ILE A 269 30.00 9.50 -4.76
CA ILE A 269 30.88 8.36 -5.07
C ILE A 269 31.11 8.26 -6.58
N SER A 270 30.05 8.34 -7.38
CA SER A 270 30.14 8.29 -8.85
C SER A 270 31.02 9.42 -9.40
N ARG A 271 30.84 10.65 -8.90
CA ARG A 271 31.67 11.81 -9.27
C ARG A 271 33.14 11.61 -8.87
N ALA A 272 33.40 11.19 -7.62
CA ALA A 272 34.76 10.95 -7.12
C ALA A 272 35.50 9.89 -7.96
N MET A 273 34.81 8.83 -8.38
CA MET A 273 35.36 7.81 -9.28
C MET A 273 35.69 8.37 -10.67
N SER A 274 34.83 9.24 -11.20
CA SER A 274 35.00 9.79 -12.55
C SER A 274 36.18 10.76 -12.66
N HIS A 275 36.50 11.47 -11.58
CA HIS A 275 37.52 12.53 -11.58
C HIS A 275 38.89 12.08 -11.05
N THR A 276 38.94 11.24 -10.00
CA THR A 276 40.25 10.86 -9.42
C THR A 276 40.96 9.74 -10.18
N HIS A 277 40.24 8.84 -10.87
CA HIS A 277 40.77 7.60 -11.47
C HIS A 277 41.65 6.74 -10.52
N THR A 278 41.65 7.04 -9.22
CA THR A 278 42.40 6.32 -8.19
C THR A 278 41.48 5.39 -7.42
N PRO A 279 42.00 4.28 -6.87
CA PRO A 279 41.19 3.41 -6.02
C PRO A 279 40.64 4.17 -4.82
N PRO A 280 39.40 3.87 -4.40
CA PRO A 280 38.76 4.58 -3.30
C PRO A 280 39.50 4.36 -1.98
N PRO A 281 39.61 5.37 -1.10
CA PRO A 281 40.20 5.20 0.22
C PRO A 281 39.50 4.12 1.02
N ALA A 282 40.26 3.14 1.53
CA ALA A 282 39.72 1.98 2.24
C ALA A 282 38.85 2.37 3.44
N ALA A 283 39.18 3.46 4.14
CA ALA A 283 38.41 3.95 5.27
C ALA A 283 37.00 4.43 4.88
N VAL A 284 36.87 5.17 3.77
CA VAL A 284 35.56 5.65 3.27
C VAL A 284 34.74 4.48 2.76
N MET A 285 35.36 3.54 2.04
CA MET A 285 34.67 2.33 1.56
C MET A 285 34.16 1.46 2.69
N THR A 286 34.97 1.23 3.72
CA THR A 286 34.56 0.46 4.91
C THR A 286 33.38 1.12 5.61
N TYR A 287 33.38 2.46 5.69
CA TYR A 287 32.29 3.21 6.31
C TYR A 287 31.00 3.16 5.49
N CYS A 288 31.07 3.34 4.17
CA CYS A 288 29.91 3.20 3.29
C CYS A 288 29.38 1.77 3.24
N GLN A 289 30.25 0.76 3.30
CA GLN A 289 29.84 -0.64 3.38
C GLN A 289 29.08 -0.91 4.68
N TRP A 290 29.58 -0.39 5.80
CA TRP A 290 28.85 -0.46 7.07
C TRP A 290 27.46 0.19 6.99
N LEU A 291 27.30 1.34 6.33
CA LEU A 291 25.97 1.96 6.12
C LEU A 291 25.04 1.08 5.27
N SER A 292 25.58 0.46 4.20
CA SER A 292 24.84 -0.46 3.34
C SER A 292 24.37 -1.69 4.11
N ASP A 293 25.26 -2.31 4.89
CA ASP A 293 24.98 -3.49 5.71
C ASP A 293 23.93 -3.18 6.79
N ASN A 294 24.00 -1.99 7.40
CA ASN A 294 22.98 -1.54 8.35
C ASN A 294 21.62 -1.33 7.68
N CYS A 295 21.55 -0.77 6.47
CA CYS A 295 20.28 -0.69 5.72
C CYS A 295 19.67 -2.09 5.51
N MET A 296 20.51 -3.07 5.17
CA MET A 296 20.08 -4.46 4.93
C MET A 296 19.66 -5.17 6.21
N GLU A 297 20.38 -4.99 7.32
CA GLU A 297 20.03 -5.59 8.60
C GLU A 297 18.75 -4.97 9.18
N LEU A 298 18.58 -3.65 9.07
CA LEU A 298 17.35 -2.96 9.44
C LEU A 298 16.17 -3.43 8.58
N ALA A 299 16.38 -3.69 7.29
CA ALA A 299 15.35 -4.27 6.42
C ALA A 299 14.98 -5.71 6.83
N ARG A 300 15.88 -6.45 7.49
CA ARG A 300 15.64 -7.82 7.96
C ARG A 300 14.99 -7.85 9.34
N GLN A 301 15.24 -6.85 10.16
CA GLN A 301 14.64 -6.71 11.48
C GLN A 301 13.14 -6.40 11.34
N SER A 302 12.32 -7.42 11.64
CA SER A 302 10.86 -7.27 11.82
C SER A 302 10.47 -6.29 12.94
N THR A 303 11.45 -5.69 13.63
CA THR A 303 11.37 -4.82 14.82
C THR A 303 11.99 -3.43 14.61
N VAL A 304 12.12 -2.94 13.37
CA VAL A 304 12.20 -1.46 13.14
C VAL A 304 10.99 -0.76 13.80
N PHE A 305 9.95 -1.52 14.10
CA PHE A 305 8.88 -1.16 14.99
C PHE A 305 9.22 -1.41 16.47
N VAL A 306 9.06 -0.36 17.27
CA VAL A 306 8.77 -0.50 18.70
C VAL A 306 7.37 -1.12 18.85
N LEU A 307 7.28 -2.45 18.73
CA LEU A 307 6.02 -3.20 18.91
C LEU A 307 5.71 -3.49 20.39
N LYS A 308 6.68 -3.28 21.29
CA LYS A 308 6.52 -3.31 22.74
C LYS A 308 7.50 -2.32 23.36
N GLU A 309 7.09 -1.68 24.46
CA GLU A 309 7.94 -0.86 25.34
C GLU A 309 9.15 -1.64 25.88
N SER A 310 9.11 -2.97 25.79
CA SER A 310 10.14 -3.93 26.19
C SER A 310 10.86 -4.65 25.03
N ALA A 311 10.61 -4.29 23.76
CA ALA A 311 11.33 -4.88 22.61
C ALA A 311 12.65 -4.14 22.37
N PRO A 312 13.77 -4.84 22.09
CA PRO A 312 15.03 -4.18 21.80
C PRO A 312 14.85 -3.27 20.58
N GLN A 313 15.17 -1.99 20.74
CA GLN A 313 15.12 -1.00 19.67
C GLN A 313 16.05 -1.45 18.53
N ALA A 314 15.64 -1.26 17.28
CA ALA A 314 16.53 -1.46 16.15
C ALA A 314 17.73 -0.51 16.29
N TYR A 315 18.92 -1.07 16.40
CA TYR A 315 20.17 -0.33 16.57
C TYR A 315 21.08 -0.58 15.37
N MET A 316 21.80 0.45 14.94
CA MET A 316 22.91 0.24 14.01
C MET A 316 24.07 -0.45 14.76
N GLY A 317 24.79 -1.33 14.07
CA GLY A 317 25.96 -2.01 14.63
C GLY A 317 27.01 -1.03 15.14
N LYS A 318 28.04 -1.49 15.87
CA LYS A 318 29.14 -0.58 16.26
C LYS A 318 29.81 -0.02 15.00
N GLN A 319 30.00 1.30 14.95
CA GLN A 319 30.74 1.96 13.88
C GLN A 319 32.14 1.35 13.81
N PRO A 320 32.67 1.03 12.61
CA PRO A 320 34.07 0.63 12.49
C PRO A 320 34.94 1.73 13.10
N GLN A 321 35.86 1.37 14.01
CA GLN A 321 36.80 2.33 14.58
C GLN A 321 37.49 3.05 13.43
N SER A 322 37.24 4.36 13.31
CA SER A 322 37.83 5.17 12.27
C SER A 322 39.34 5.18 12.47
N THR A 323 40.07 4.41 11.67
CA THR A 323 41.53 4.57 11.54
C THR A 323 41.89 5.93 10.91
N ILE A 324 40.88 6.74 10.56
CA ILE A 324 40.95 8.07 9.92
C ILE A 324 41.69 9.11 10.78
N TYR A 325 41.79 8.91 12.10
CA TYR A 325 42.56 9.82 12.97
C TYR A 325 44.09 9.73 12.80
N LYS A 326 44.61 8.83 11.94
CA LYS A 326 46.03 8.78 11.60
C LYS A 326 46.28 9.33 10.18
N CYS A 327 46.46 10.65 10.12
CA CYS A 327 47.42 11.36 9.25
C CYS A 327 47.36 11.31 7.71
N ASP A 328 46.30 10.83 7.04
CA ASP A 328 46.17 10.98 5.58
C ASP A 328 45.11 12.03 5.20
N ILE A 329 45.53 13.10 4.53
CA ILE A 329 44.64 14.13 3.99
C ILE A 329 43.81 13.50 2.86
N LEU A 330 42.51 13.29 3.09
CA LEU A 330 41.60 12.83 2.04
C LEU A 330 41.56 13.85 0.88
N PRO A 331 41.57 13.39 -0.39
CA PRO A 331 41.31 14.26 -1.52
C PRO A 331 39.95 14.96 -1.37
N PRO A 332 39.79 16.19 -1.90
CA PRO A 332 38.59 17.01 -1.69
C PRO A 332 37.30 16.31 -2.14
N GLU A 333 37.38 15.46 -3.16
CA GLU A 333 36.22 14.70 -3.67
C GLU A 333 35.76 13.61 -2.70
N TRP A 334 36.69 12.93 -2.03
CA TRP A 334 36.38 11.88 -1.05
C TRP A 334 35.92 12.46 0.29
N LEU A 335 36.25 13.73 0.59
CA LEU A 335 35.71 14.46 1.73
C LEU A 335 34.19 14.69 1.61
N ILE A 336 33.71 14.99 0.39
CA ILE A 336 32.27 15.16 0.11
C ILE A 336 31.53 13.83 0.30
N VAL A 337 32.15 12.72 -0.13
CA VAL A 337 31.60 11.36 0.08
C VAL A 337 31.46 11.07 1.57
N GLU A 338 32.49 11.40 2.37
CA GLU A 338 32.46 11.21 3.83
C GLU A 338 31.35 12.05 4.50
N ASP A 339 31.20 13.33 4.11
CA ASP A 339 30.15 14.20 4.65
C ASP A 339 28.74 13.66 4.32
N ASN A 340 28.50 13.27 3.07
CA ASN A 340 27.22 12.66 2.67
C ASN A 340 26.95 11.35 3.41
N ALA A 341 27.99 10.55 3.68
CA ALA A 341 27.86 9.32 4.45
C ALA A 341 27.48 9.61 5.91
N LYS A 342 28.07 10.64 6.55
CA LYS A 342 27.65 11.12 7.88
C LYS A 342 26.22 11.65 7.90
N GLN A 343 25.81 12.38 6.86
CA GLN A 343 24.43 12.86 6.73
C GLN A 343 23.44 11.70 6.60
N LEU A 344 23.78 10.65 5.85
CA LEU A 344 22.98 9.43 5.75
C LEU A 344 22.91 8.68 7.08
N GLU A 345 24.03 8.53 7.79
CA GLU A 345 24.06 7.95 9.13
C GLU A 345 23.09 8.68 10.06
N TYR A 346 23.20 10.01 10.14
CA TYR A 346 22.30 10.83 10.95
C TYR A 346 20.84 10.66 10.54
N ALA A 347 20.55 10.64 9.23
CA ALA A 347 19.19 10.43 8.73
C ALA A 347 18.63 9.06 9.14
N LEU A 348 19.45 8.00 9.11
CA LEU A 348 19.09 6.66 9.56
C LEU A 348 18.89 6.61 11.08
N GLN A 349 19.78 7.23 11.88
CA GLN A 349 19.64 7.30 13.33
C GLN A 349 18.34 8.01 13.74
N VAL A 350 18.00 9.12 13.07
CA VAL A 350 16.76 9.87 13.32
C VAL A 350 15.52 9.09 12.86
N LEU A 351 15.63 8.32 11.76
CA LEU A 351 14.56 7.41 11.35
C LEU A 351 14.29 6.32 12.41
N LEU A 352 15.34 5.84 13.09
CA LEU A 352 15.28 4.75 14.10
C LEU A 352 14.98 5.24 15.52
N CYS A 353 15.33 6.49 15.86
CA CYS A 353 15.23 7.07 17.21
C CYS A 353 16.18 6.41 18.23
N SER A 354 17.49 6.46 17.96
CA SER A 354 18.46 6.49 19.07
C SER A 354 18.16 7.74 19.89
N ARG A 355 18.09 7.62 21.21
CA ARG A 355 17.62 8.66 22.14
C ARG A 355 18.61 9.85 22.31
N ASP A 356 19.68 9.87 21.51
CA ASP A 356 20.85 10.75 21.69
C ASP A 356 21.05 11.75 20.53
N ALA A 357 19.97 12.22 19.89
CA ALA A 357 20.03 13.33 18.92
C ALA A 357 19.29 14.57 19.41
#